data_AF-A0A0F3NGH9-F1
#
_entry.id   AF-A0A0F3NGH9-F1
#
_cell.length_a   1.000
_cell.length_b   1.000
_cell.length_c   1.000
_cell.angle_alpha   90.00
_cell.angle_beta   90.00
_cell.angle_gamma   90.00
#
_symmetry.space_group_name_H-M   'P 1'
#
loop_
_entity.id
_entity.type
_entity.pdbx_description
1 polymer ?
#
loop_
_entity_poly.entity_id
_entity_poly.type
_entity_poly.pdbx_seq_one_letter_code
_entity_poly.pdbx_strand_id
1 'polypeptide(L)'
;MEVLEVHGDGTMQVRVRWIIINNADKERFVPDVRFTFYDENQKSVFSKKIEVDKYNVIKSKTGMHFERVIEGVPSSANTVQVRAGNAFEIFF
;
A
#
# COMPACT_ATOMS: atom_id res chain seq x y z
N MET A 1 8.55 2.69 7.18
CA MET A 1 8.15 1.28 7.16
C MET A 1 8.86 0.59 8.29
N GLU A 2 8.17 -0.27 9.02
CA GLU A 2 8.67 -0.92 10.22
C GLU A 2 8.25 -2.39 10.20
N VAL A 3 9.17 -3.31 10.49
CA VAL A 3 8.82 -4.72 10.72
C VAL A 3 8.41 -4.84 12.19
N LEU A 4 7.20 -5.35 12.44
CA LEU A 4 6.63 -5.41 13.79
C LEU A 4 6.96 -6.72 14.51
N GLU A 5 6.88 -7.84 13.79
CA GLU A 5 6.99 -9.18 14.38
C GLU A 5 7.37 -10.19 13.31
N VAL A 6 8.20 -11.17 13.66
CA VAL A 6 8.54 -12.33 12.82
C VAL A 6 7.97 -13.56 13.50
N HIS A 7 7.11 -14.29 12.79
CA HIS A 7 6.45 -15.50 13.25
C HIS A 7 7.34 -16.72 12.96
N GLY A 8 7.26 -17.74 13.83
CA GLY A 8 8.07 -18.97 13.71
C GLY A 8 7.76 -19.83 12.48
N ASP A 9 6.75 -19.46 11.69
CA ASP A 9 6.37 -20.08 10.41
C ASP A 9 7.13 -19.49 9.21
N GLY A 10 8.07 -18.57 9.44
CA GLY A 10 8.83 -17.92 8.37
C GLY A 10 8.10 -16.73 7.73
N THR A 11 7.05 -16.22 8.35
CA THR A 11 6.38 -14.98 7.94
C THR A 11 6.64 -13.83 8.93
N MET A 12 6.34 -12.61 8.51
CA MET A 12 6.47 -11.40 9.31
C MET A 12 5.29 -10.47 9.09
N GLN A 13 5.05 -9.62 10.09
CA GLN A 13 4.11 -8.52 10.03
C GLN A 13 4.85 -7.21 9.76
N VAL A 14 4.38 -6.46 8.78
CA VAL A 14 5.00 -5.20 8.36
C VAL A 14 4.01 -4.06 8.57
N ARG A 15 4.38 -3.07 9.38
CA ARG A 15 3.65 -1.80 9.49
C ARG A 15 4.14 -0.82 8.43
N VAL A 16 3.18 -0.36 7.64
CA VAL A 16 3.39 0.68 6.63
C VAL A 16 2.54 1.89 6.98
N ARG A 17 3.21 3.05 7.02
CA ARG A 17 2.60 4.37 7.18
C ARG A 17 2.98 5.19 5.96
N TRP A 18 2.00 5.81 5.32
CA TRP A 18 2.24 6.67 4.16
C TRP A 18 1.19 7.78 4.07
N ILE A 19 1.46 8.75 3.21
CA ILE A 19 0.57 9.87 2.92
C ILE A 19 0.41 9.92 1.41
N ILE A 20 -0.83 10.09 0.93
CA ILE A 20 -1.08 10.42 -0.47
C ILE A 20 -1.57 11.86 -0.52
N ILE A 21 -0.94 12.68 -1.35
CA ILE A 21 -1.27 14.10 -1.55
C ILE A 21 -1.83 14.25 -2.97
N ASN A 22 -3.07 14.72 -3.08
CA ASN A 22 -3.68 15.04 -4.36
C ASN A 22 -3.30 16.47 -4.75
N ASN A 23 -2.32 16.60 -5.65
CA ASN A 23 -1.86 17.89 -6.16
C ASN A 23 -2.71 18.43 -7.32
N ALA A 24 -3.73 17.71 -7.78
CA ALA A 24 -4.59 18.14 -8.86
C ALA A 24 -5.46 19.34 -8.46
N ASP A 25 -5.88 20.15 -9.42
CA ASP A 25 -6.63 21.40 -9.17
C ASP A 25 -8.14 21.18 -9.01
N LYS A 26 -8.69 20.13 -9.62
CA LYS A 26 -10.14 19.88 -9.61
C LYS A 26 -10.49 18.42 -9.37
N GLU A 27 -9.61 17.53 -9.75
CA GLU A 27 -9.83 16.09 -9.73
C GLU A 27 -9.84 15.56 -8.30
N ARG A 28 -10.75 14.61 -8.06
CA ARG A 28 -10.75 13.77 -6.87
C ARG A 28 -9.91 12.53 -7.14
N PHE A 29 -9.26 12.03 -6.11
CA PHE A 29 -8.43 10.83 -6.20
C PHE A 29 -8.97 9.75 -5.28
N VAL A 30 -9.29 8.59 -5.85
CA VAL A 30 -9.66 7.39 -5.09
C VAL A 30 -8.43 6.47 -5.09
N PRO A 31 -7.73 6.31 -3.95
CA PRO A 31 -6.49 5.56 -3.90
C PRO A 31 -6.70 4.05 -4.11
N ASP A 32 -6.03 3.48 -5.10
CA ASP A 32 -5.76 2.04 -5.21
C ASP A 32 -4.27 1.80 -4.91
N VAL A 33 -3.97 1.08 -3.82
CA VAL A 33 -2.58 0.85 -3.38
C VAL A 33 -2.25 -0.64 -3.37
N ARG A 34 -1.16 -1.01 -4.05
CA ARG A 34 -0.60 -2.37 -4.05
C ARG A 34 0.82 -2.38 -3.54
N PHE A 35 1.11 -3.29 -2.62
CA PHE A 35 2.44 -3.62 -2.16
C PHE A 35 2.89 -4.92 -2.82
N THR A 36 4.12 -4.93 -3.34
CA THR A 36 4.80 -6.13 -3.83
C THR A 36 6.13 -6.26 -3.12
N PHE A 37 6.40 -7.43 -2.57
CA PHE A 37 7.60 -7.74 -1.82
C PHE A 37 8.47 -8.70 -2.62
N TYR A 38 9.79 -8.45 -2.60
CA TYR A 38 10.77 -9.18 -3.37
C TYR A 38 11.85 -9.76 -2.45
N ASP A 39 12.41 -10.90 -2.85
CA ASP A 39 13.59 -11.49 -2.22
C ASP A 39 14.90 -10.85 -2.72
N GLU A 40 16.02 -11.32 -2.21
CA GLU A 40 17.38 -10.88 -2.60
C GLU A 40 17.69 -11.03 -4.09
N ASN A 41 17.00 -11.94 -4.79
CA ASN A 41 17.15 -12.17 -6.22
C ASN A 41 16.18 -11.33 -7.05
N GLN A 42 15.50 -10.34 -6.44
CA GLN A 42 14.47 -9.52 -7.07
C GLN A 42 13.26 -10.32 -7.58
N LYS A 43 13.03 -11.52 -7.05
CA LYS A 43 11.85 -12.32 -7.36
C LYS A 43 10.71 -11.90 -6.45
N SER A 44 9.54 -11.65 -7.01
CA SER A 44 8.33 -11.35 -6.23
C SER A 44 7.92 -12.56 -5.41
N VAL A 45 7.90 -12.41 -4.09
CA VAL A 45 7.54 -13.49 -3.14
C VAL A 45 6.18 -13.27 -2.48
N PHE A 46 5.68 -12.03 -2.45
CA PHE A 46 4.39 -11.71 -1.85
C PHE A 46 3.81 -10.43 -2.45
N SER A 47 2.48 -10.35 -2.55
CA SER A 47 1.82 -9.09 -2.93
C SER A 47 0.48 -8.95 -2.23
N LYS A 48 0.14 -7.71 -1.87
CA LYS A 48 -1.14 -7.39 -1.22
C LYS A 48 -1.70 -6.09 -1.80
N LYS A 49 -2.93 -6.17 -2.27
CA LYS A 49 -3.76 -4.98 -2.53
C LYS A 49 -4.31 -4.49 -1.19
N ILE A 50 -4.13 -3.21 -0.90
CA ILE A 50 -4.77 -2.57 0.24
C ILE A 50 -6.08 -1.99 -0.26
N GLU A 51 -7.17 -2.52 0.26
CA GLU A 51 -8.47 -1.88 0.13
C GLU A 51 -8.46 -0.63 1.00
N VAL A 52 -8.38 0.49 0.31
CA VAL A 52 -8.68 1.78 0.89
C VAL A 52 -10.18 1.96 0.72
N ASP A 53 -10.90 2.27 1.81
CA ASP A 53 -12.36 2.43 1.78
C ASP A 53 -12.80 3.27 0.57
N LYS A 54 -13.83 2.84 -0.16
CA LYS A 54 -14.39 3.57 -1.30
C LYS A 54 -14.81 5.00 -0.95
N TYR A 55 -15.06 5.29 0.33
CA TYR A 55 -15.35 6.65 0.81
C TYR A 55 -14.11 7.50 1.09
N ASN A 56 -12.91 6.93 1.09
CA ASN A 56 -11.64 7.64 1.26
C ASN A 56 -11.21 8.35 -0.02
N VAL A 57 -12.02 9.33 -0.41
CA VAL A 57 -11.74 10.21 -1.53
C VAL A 57 -10.81 11.34 -1.08
N ILE A 58 -9.66 11.44 -1.72
CA ILE A 58 -8.71 12.54 -1.49
C ILE A 58 -9.11 13.71 -2.40
N LYS A 59 -9.61 14.78 -1.81
CA LYS A 59 -10.02 16.00 -2.53
C LYS A 59 -8.81 16.70 -3.14
N SER A 60 -9.05 17.51 -4.16
CA SER A 60 -8.04 18.40 -4.75
C SER A 60 -7.32 19.22 -3.67
N LYS A 61 -5.99 19.33 -3.81
CA LYS A 61 -5.07 20.04 -2.89
C LYS A 61 -5.12 19.57 -1.44
N THR A 62 -5.57 18.35 -1.19
CA THR A 62 -5.57 17.74 0.16
C THR A 62 -4.74 16.47 0.19
N GLY A 63 -4.41 16.00 1.39
CA GLY A 63 -3.75 14.73 1.60
C GLY A 63 -4.47 13.87 2.63
N MET A 64 -4.20 12.56 2.58
CA MET A 64 -4.74 11.59 3.53
C MET A 64 -3.61 10.70 4.04
N HIS A 65 -3.61 10.46 5.35
CA HIS A 65 -2.69 9.55 6.02
C HIS A 65 -3.25 8.14 6.02
N PHE A 66 -2.38 7.16 5.81
CA PHE A 66 -2.72 5.75 5.83
C PHE A 66 -1.78 5.01 6.76
N GLU A 67 -2.36 4.08 7.51
CA GLU A 67 -1.64 3.11 8.32
C GLU A 67 -2.27 1.73 8.14
N ARG A 68 -1.41 0.75 7.82
CA ARG A 68 -1.80 -0.66 7.70
C ARG A 68 -0.71 -1.56 8.24
N VAL A 69 -1.15 -2.67 8.81
CA VAL A 69 -0.31 -3.84 9.08
C VAL A 69 -0.56 -4.83 7.95
N ILE A 70 0.51 -5.26 7.30
CA ILE A 70 0.49 -6.30 6.26
C ILE A 70 1.01 -7.58 6.91
N GLU A 71 0.15 -8.57 7.01
CA GLU A 71 0.44 -9.87 7.60
C GLU A 71 0.87 -10.87 6.52
N GLY A 72 1.60 -11.91 6.94
CA GLY A 72 1.99 -13.02 6.07
C GLY A 72 3.09 -12.70 5.07
N VAL A 73 3.84 -11.60 5.27
CA VAL A 73 5.00 -11.28 4.41
C VAL A 73 6.09 -12.32 4.66
N PRO A 74 6.64 -13.02 3.67
CA PRO A 74 7.74 -13.95 3.88
C PRO A 74 8.95 -13.26 4.50
N SER A 75 9.59 -13.88 5.49
CA SER A 75 10.78 -13.32 6.15
C SER A 75 11.99 -13.16 5.21
N SER A 76 11.98 -13.85 4.07
CA SER A 76 12.96 -13.68 2.99
C SER A 76 12.78 -12.40 2.17
N ALA A 77 11.67 -11.68 2.33
CA ALA A 77 11.47 -10.42 1.63
C ALA A 77 12.44 -9.34 2.12
N ASN A 78 13.20 -8.75 1.20
CA ASN A 78 14.19 -7.71 1.51
C ASN A 78 13.83 -6.34 0.92
N THR A 79 12.99 -6.31 -0.11
CA THR A 79 12.65 -5.11 -0.87
C THR A 79 11.13 -5.02 -1.00
N VAL A 80 10.59 -3.80 -0.93
CA VAL A 80 9.18 -3.53 -1.20
C VAL A 80 9.03 -2.52 -2.33
N GLN A 81 8.11 -2.78 -3.25
CA GLN A 81 7.59 -1.81 -4.19
C GLN A 81 6.17 -1.43 -3.79
N VAL A 82 5.89 -0.14 -3.77
CA VAL A 82 4.55 0.41 -3.56
C VAL A 82 4.07 1.02 -4.88
N ARG A 83 2.90 0.61 -5.33
CA ARG A 83 2.20 1.25 -6.46
C ARG A 83 0.91 1.86 -5.94
N ALA A 84 0.75 3.15 -6.13
CA ALA A 84 -0.50 3.87 -5.89
C ALA A 84 -1.06 4.36 -7.22
N GLY A 85 -2.33 4.10 -7.48
CA GLY A 85 -3.05 4.54 -8.67
C GLY A 85 -4.41 5.13 -8.29
N ASN A 86 -5.10 5.71 -9.28
CA ASN A 86 -6.47 6.17 -9.10
C ASN A 86 -7.42 5.03 -9.50
N ALA A 87 -8.32 4.64 -8.61
CA ALA A 87 -9.46 3.80 -8.98
C ALA A 87 -10.45 4.66 -9.76
N PHE A 88 -10.40 4.58 -11.09
CA PHE A 88 -11.38 5.24 -11.94
C PHE A 88 -12.70 4.48 -11.87
N GLU A 89 -13.64 4.92 -11.04
CA GLU A 89 -15.06 4.66 -11.26
C GLU A 89 -15.57 5.73 -12.22
N ILE A 90 -15.87 5.32 -13.46
CA ILE A 90 -16.62 6.16 -14.39
C ILE A 90 -18.05 6.21 -13.86
N PHE A 91 -18.40 7.27 -13.14
CA PHE A 91 -19.78 7.57 -12.81
C PHE A 91 -20.46 8.11 -14.08
N PHE A 92 -21.31 7.27 -14.69
CA PHE A 92 -22.23 7.65 -15.76
C PHE A 92 -23.49 8.31 -15.17
#